data_AF-A0A4Z0EIX3-F1
#
_entry.id   AF-A0A4Z0EIX3-F1
#
_cell.length_a   1.000
_cell.length_b   1.000
_cell.length_c   1.000
_cell.angle_alpha   90.00
_cell.angle_beta   90.00
_cell.angle_gamma   90.00
#
_symmetry.space_group_name_H-M   'P 1'
#
loop_
_entity.id
_entity.type
_entity.pdbx_description
1 polymer ?
#
loop_
_entity_poly.entity_id
_entity_poly.type
_entity_poly.pdbx_seq_one_letter_code
_entity_poly.pdbx_strand_id
1 'polypeptide(L)'
;MRVISFLAATFWCFTLASCSQGISGVDSSDPYVAEQARKAQQLQTQVVAQKQTVDTEQNKLKALETQLDGAKQNLKGRKQAGKV
;
A
#
# COMPACT_ATOMS: atom_id res chain seq x y z
N MET A 1 20.31 -2.51 -30.35
CA MET A 1 20.06 -3.36 -29.17
C MET A 1 20.75 -2.73 -27.96
N ARG A 2 19.98 -2.17 -27.03
CA ARG A 2 20.47 -1.84 -25.68
C ARG A 2 19.41 -2.31 -24.70
N VAL A 3 19.82 -3.31 -23.94
CA VAL A 3 19.07 -4.09 -22.94
C VAL A 3 18.47 -3.17 -21.88
N ILE A 4 17.14 -3.25 -21.73
CA ILE A 4 16.40 -2.68 -20.61
C ILE A 4 16.59 -3.66 -19.45
N SER A 5 17.56 -3.37 -18.58
CA SER A 5 17.71 -4.08 -17.31
C SER A 5 16.56 -3.67 -16.40
N PHE A 6 15.60 -4.58 -16.22
CA PHE A 6 14.59 -4.52 -15.19
C PHE A 6 15.27 -4.56 -13.81
N LEU A 7 15.55 -3.38 -13.25
CA LEU A 7 15.95 -3.26 -11.86
C LEU A 7 14.74 -3.59 -11.00
N ALA A 8 14.88 -4.69 -10.27
CA ALA A 8 13.95 -5.21 -9.29
C ALA A 8 13.41 -4.09 -8.41
N ALA A 9 12.08 -3.97 -8.36
CA ALA A 9 11.38 -3.17 -7.38
C ALA A 9 11.74 -3.71 -5.99
N THR A 10 12.72 -3.09 -5.35
CA THR A 10 12.98 -3.27 -3.93
C THR A 10 11.79 -2.69 -3.18
N PHE A 11 10.83 -3.56 -2.90
CA PHE A 11 9.71 -3.29 -2.01
C PHE A 11 10.30 -3.05 -0.62
N TRP A 12 10.64 -1.79 -0.33
CA TRP A 12 10.96 -1.32 1.00
C TRP A 12 9.71 -1.48 1.85
N CYS A 13 9.59 -2.65 2.46
CA CYS A 13 8.59 -2.91 3.48
C CYS A 13 8.98 -2.10 4.71
N PHE A 14 8.51 -0.85 4.78
CA PHE A 14 8.39 -0.12 6.03
C PHE A 14 7.39 -0.90 6.90
N THR A 15 7.90 -1.88 7.65
CA THR A 15 7.16 -2.55 8.70
C THR A 15 7.00 -1.56 9.86
N LEU A 16 6.04 -0.65 9.71
CA LEU A 16 5.56 0.21 10.78
C LEU A 16 4.95 -0.70 11.84
N ALA A 17 5.75 -1.01 12.86
CA ALA A 17 5.29 -1.65 14.08
C ALA A 17 4.12 -0.81 14.62
N SER A 18 2.92 -1.39 14.57
CA SER A 18 1.69 -0.75 15.00
C SER A 18 1.65 -0.74 16.53
N CYS A 19 2.34 0.20 17.16
CA CYS A 19 2.09 0.55 18.55
C CYS A 19 0.74 1.29 18.61
N SER A 20 -0.34 0.58 18.97
CA SER A 20 -1.70 1.13 19.09
C SER A 20 -1.94 1.93 20.38
N GLN A 21 -0.90 2.57 20.91
CA GLN A 21 -0.99 3.47 22.05
C GLN A 21 -0.88 4.89 21.51
N GLY A 22 -1.89 5.71 21.79
CA GLY A 22 -1.85 7.13 21.45
C GLY A 22 -0.56 7.77 21.98
N ILE A 23 -0.03 8.75 21.26
CA ILE A 23 1.20 9.43 21.68
C ILE A 23 0.96 10.09 23.03
N SER A 24 1.71 9.65 24.05
CA SER A 24 1.66 10.23 25.38
C SER A 24 2.34 11.61 25.41
N GLY A 25 1.95 12.44 26.38
CA GLY A 25 2.60 13.74 26.60
C GLY A 25 2.03 14.91 25.80
N VAL A 26 0.96 14.71 25.01
CA VAL A 26 0.26 15.80 24.29
C VAL A 26 -0.30 16.89 25.22
N ASP A 27 -0.60 16.52 26.48
CA ASP A 27 -1.07 17.39 27.56
C ASP A 27 0.00 17.63 28.63
N SER A 28 1.29 17.39 28.31
CA SER A 28 2.38 17.66 29.24
C SER A 28 2.43 19.13 29.63
N SER A 29 2.73 19.42 30.90
CA SER A 29 2.99 20.78 31.37
C SER A 29 4.32 21.33 30.86
N ASP A 30 5.20 20.46 30.36
CA ASP A 30 6.40 20.86 29.63
C ASP A 30 6.02 21.17 28.16
N PRO A 31 6.16 22.43 27.71
CA PRO A 31 5.74 22.85 26.37
C PRO A 31 6.52 22.16 25.25
N TYR A 32 7.78 21.79 25.48
CA TYR A 32 8.61 21.12 24.49
C TYR A 32 8.17 19.66 24.31
N VAL A 33 7.84 18.99 25.41
CA VAL A 33 7.29 17.63 25.37
C VAL A 33 5.92 17.62 24.69
N ALA A 34 5.05 18.58 25.02
CA ALA A 34 3.73 18.70 24.41
C ALA A 34 3.79 18.94 22.90
N GLU A 35 4.71 19.80 22.44
CA GLU A 35 4.88 20.06 21.00
C GLU A 35 5.37 18.82 20.25
N GLN A 36 6.36 18.11 20.79
CA GLN A 36 6.87 16.88 20.19
C GLN A 36 5.79 15.79 20.11
N ALA A 37 5.03 15.60 21.19
CA ALA A 37 3.94 14.64 21.23
C ALA A 37 2.86 14.94 20.18
N ARG A 38 2.52 16.23 19.99
CA ARG A 38 1.59 16.66 18.93
C ARG A 38 2.11 16.37 17.53
N LYS A 39 3.40 16.66 17.27
CA LYS A 39 4.03 16.34 15.97
C LYS A 39 4.01 14.84 15.70
N ALA A 40 4.36 14.03 16.71
CA ALA A 40 4.30 12.58 16.60
C ALA A 40 2.88 12.07 16.35
N GLN A 41 1.85 12.66 16.99
CA GLN A 41 0.45 12.30 16.77
C GLN A 41 -0.02 12.65 15.34
N GLN A 42 0.40 13.81 14.83
CA GLN A 42 0.14 14.21 13.44
C GLN A 42 0.79 13.26 12.44
N LEU A 43 2.04 12.88 12.67
CA LEU A 43 2.75 11.90 11.84
C LEU A 43 2.09 10.53 11.90
N GLN A 44 1.68 10.07 13.08
CA GLN A 44 0.96 8.80 13.24
C GLN A 44 -0.34 8.81 12.44
N THR A 45 -1.10 9.91 12.51
CA THR A 45 -2.35 10.07 11.75
C THR A 45 -2.10 10.02 10.23
N GLN A 46 -1.06 10.71 9.76
CA GLN A 46 -0.68 10.68 8.33
C GLN A 46 -0.28 9.28 7.87
N VAL A 47 0.50 8.56 8.69
CA VAL A 47 0.92 7.19 8.40
C VAL A 47 -0.27 6.24 8.31
N VAL A 48 -1.23 6.35 9.24
CA VAL A 48 -2.45 5.53 9.21
C VAL A 48 -3.27 5.79 7.94
N ALA A 49 -3.44 7.06 7.56
CA ALA A 49 -4.15 7.43 6.34
C ALA A 49 -3.44 6.91 5.07
N GLN A 50 -2.11 7.01 5.02
CA GLN A 50 -1.32 6.45 3.92
C GLN A 50 -1.45 4.94 3.83
N LYS A 51 -1.42 4.23 4.96
CA LYS A 51 -1.61 2.78 5.01
C LYS A 51 -2.98 2.37 4.44
N GLN A 52 -4.04 3.07 4.83
CA GLN A 52 -5.39 2.82 4.28
C GLN A 52 -5.47 3.04 2.76
N THR A 53 -4.76 4.05 2.26
CA THR A 53 -4.66 4.30 0.82
C THR A 53 -3.95 3.15 0.11
N VAL A 54 -2.80 2.70 0.64
CA VAL A 54 -2.05 1.57 0.09
C VAL A 54 -2.89 0.29 0.09
N ASP A 55 -3.57 -0.02 1.19
CA ASP A 55 -4.41 -1.21 1.29
C ASP A 55 -5.56 -1.17 0.27
N THR A 56 -6.14 0.01 0.05
CA THR A 56 -7.18 0.22 -0.96
C THR A 56 -6.66 -0.02 -2.38
N GLU A 57 -5.50 0.54 -2.73
CA GLU A 57 -4.90 0.37 -4.05
C GLU A 57 -4.45 -1.08 -4.29
N GLN A 58 -3.95 -1.77 -3.27
CA GLN A 58 -3.63 -3.20 -3.35
C GLN A 58 -4.88 -4.05 -3.65
N ASN A 59 -6.01 -3.73 -3.04
CA ASN A 59 -7.26 -4.44 -3.32
C ASN A 59 -7.76 -4.19 -4.75
N LYS A 60 -7.64 -2.95 -5.25
CA LYS A 60 -7.96 -2.64 -6.65
C LYS A 60 -7.06 -3.42 -7.62
N LEU A 61 -5.76 -3.49 -7.35
CA LEU A 61 -4.82 -4.26 -8.17
C LEU A 61 -5.21 -5.74 -8.24
N LYS A 62 -5.50 -6.38 -7.10
CA LYS A 62 -5.95 -7.79 -7.07
C LYS A 62 -7.24 -8.02 -7.88
N ALA A 63 -8.18 -7.08 -7.82
CA ALA A 63 -9.40 -7.16 -8.60
C ALA A 63 -9.11 -7.06 -10.12
N LEU A 64 -8.21 -6.16 -10.52
CA LEU A 64 -7.78 -6.02 -11.92
C LEU A 64 -7.04 -7.27 -12.42
N GLU A 65 -6.17 -7.86 -11.61
CA GLU A 65 -5.49 -9.13 -11.94
C GLU A 65 -6.51 -10.24 -12.19
N THR A 66 -7.51 -10.36 -11.32
CA THR A 66 -8.59 -11.35 -11.48
C THR A 66 -9.37 -11.14 -12.78
N GLN A 67 -9.71 -9.88 -13.10
CA GLN A 67 -10.39 -9.54 -14.37
C GLN A 67 -9.54 -9.87 -15.59
N LEU A 68 -8.24 -9.57 -15.53
CA LEU A 68 -7.29 -9.85 -16.60
C LEU A 68 -7.19 -11.36 -16.85
N ASP A 69 -7.12 -12.16 -15.79
CA ASP A 69 -7.03 -13.62 -15.92
C ASP A 69 -8.32 -14.22 -16.47
N GLY A 70 -9.49 -13.72 -16.04
CA GLY A 70 -10.78 -14.07 -16.66
C GLY A 70 -10.82 -13.73 -18.15
N ALA A 71 -10.33 -12.54 -18.54
CA ALA A 71 -10.26 -12.13 -19.93
C ALA A 71 -9.33 -13.03 -20.77
N LYS A 72 -8.17 -13.42 -20.22
CA LYS A 72 -7.25 -14.38 -20.87
C LYS A 72 -7.91 -15.74 -21.08
N GLN A 73 -8.62 -16.25 -20.07
CA GLN A 73 -9.34 -17.52 -20.18
C GLN A 73 -10.44 -17.47 -21.25
N ASN A 74 -11.24 -16.40 -21.27
CA ASN A 74 -12.26 -16.18 -22.29
C ASN A 74 -11.65 -16.13 -23.70
N LEU A 75 -10.53 -15.42 -23.87
CA LEU A 75 -9.82 -15.37 -25.15
C LEU A 75 -9.32 -16.76 -25.58
N LYS A 76 -8.78 -17.54 -24.64
CA LYS A 76 -8.32 -18.92 -24.90
C LYS A 76 -9.49 -19.81 -25.34
N GLY A 77 -10.62 -19.74 -24.65
CA GLY A 77 -11.83 -20.50 -25.00
C GLY A 77 -12.34 -20.14 -26.40
N ARG A 78 -12.42 -18.85 -26.73
CA ARG A 78 -12.81 -18.39 -28.09
C ARG A 78 -11.85 -18.87 -29.17
N LYS A 79 -10.54 -18.85 -28.91
CA LYS A 79 -9.52 -19.37 -29.85
C LYS A 79 -9.64 -20.88 -30.07
N GLN A 80 -10.09 -21.65 -29.07
CA GLN A 80 -10.32 -23.08 -29.22
C GLN A 80 -11.62 -23.35 -29.99
N ALA A 81 -12.69 -22.61 -29.69
CA ALA A 81 -13.97 -22.74 -30.37
C ALA A 81 -13.94 -22.32 -31.84
N GLY A 82 -13.05 -21.40 -32.24
CA GLY A 82 -12.87 -21.03 -33.66
C GLY A 82 -11.94 -21.94 -34.46
N LYS A 83 -11.41 -23.02 -33.85
CA LYS A 83 -10.53 -24.01 -34.50
C LYS A 83 -11.24 -25.33 -34.84
N VAL A 84 -12.47 -25.50 -34.36
CA VAL A 84 -13.43 -26.51 -34.82
C VAL A 84 -14.26 -25.92 -35.95
#